data_AF-A0A8C3V0G3-F1
#
_entry.id   AF-A0A8C3V0G3-F1
#
_cell.length_a   1.000
_cell.length_b   1.000
_cell.length_c   1.000
_cell.angle_alpha   90.00
_cell.angle_beta   90.00
_cell.angle_gamma   90.00
#
_symmetry.space_group_name_H-M   'P 1'
#
loop_
_entity.id
_entity.type
_entity.pdbx_description
1 polymer ?
#
loop_
_entity_poly.entity_id
_entity_poly.type
_entity_poly.pdbx_seq_one_letter_code
_entity_poly.pdbx_strand_id
1 'polypeptide(L)'
;MPLPVALQSRLAKRGLLKHVEPEPEEEIIAEDYDDAHVDYEASRLEGLMPPWYKVIDPTCGLPYYWNVETDLVSWLSPNDPNSVITKPAKRLKGNPGRKDEELDPMDPSAYSDAPRGSWSTGLPKRNEAKTGADTTAAGPLFQQRPYPSPGAVLRANAEASRGKD
;
A
#
# COMPACT_ATOMS: atom_id res chain seq x y z
N MET A 1 -10.49 -39.12 -41.87
CA MET A 1 -9.59 -38.49 -40.87
C MET A 1 -10.29 -37.25 -40.34
N PRO A 2 -10.49 -37.11 -39.01
CA PRO A 2 -11.12 -35.91 -38.46
C PRO A 2 -10.25 -34.68 -38.69
N LEU A 3 -10.87 -33.54 -38.98
CA LEU A 3 -10.15 -32.27 -39.18
C LEU A 3 -9.61 -31.75 -37.83
N PRO A 4 -8.39 -31.18 -37.79
CA PRO A 4 -7.87 -30.51 -36.59
C PRO A 4 -8.80 -29.37 -36.13
N VAL A 5 -8.99 -29.20 -34.81
CA VAL A 5 -9.91 -28.23 -34.19
C VAL A 5 -9.70 -26.81 -34.73
N ALA A 6 -8.44 -26.37 -34.86
CA ALA A 6 -8.12 -25.04 -35.37
C ALA A 6 -8.62 -24.79 -36.81
N LEU A 7 -8.70 -25.83 -37.65
CA LEU A 7 -9.26 -25.75 -38.99
C LEU A 7 -10.79 -25.79 -38.98
N GLN A 8 -11.40 -26.57 -38.08
CA GLN A 8 -12.86 -26.60 -37.93
C GLN A 8 -13.42 -25.22 -37.56
N SER A 9 -12.81 -24.52 -36.59
CA SER A 9 -13.25 -23.17 -36.19
C SER A 9 -13.10 -22.16 -37.32
N ARG A 10 -12.01 -22.24 -38.11
CA ARG A 10 -11.77 -21.35 -39.25
C ARG A 10 -12.75 -21.62 -40.40
N LEU A 11 -13.09 -22.87 -40.68
CA LEU A 11 -14.07 -23.25 -41.71
C LEU A 11 -15.51 -22.93 -41.29
N ALA A 12 -15.85 -23.15 -40.01
CA ALA A 12 -17.15 -22.75 -39.44
C ALA A 12 -17.34 -21.22 -39.50
N LYS A 13 -16.32 -20.42 -39.14
CA LYS A 13 -16.34 -18.95 -39.29
C LYS A 13 -16.54 -18.49 -40.74
N ARG A 14 -16.17 -19.31 -41.73
CA ARG A 14 -16.39 -19.04 -43.15
C ARG A 14 -17.70 -19.64 -43.69
N GLY A 15 -18.54 -20.21 -42.83
CA GLY A 15 -19.84 -20.80 -43.19
C GLY A 15 -19.74 -22.10 -43.98
N LEU A 16 -18.57 -22.72 -44.05
CA LEU A 16 -18.31 -23.93 -44.84
C LEU A 16 -18.60 -25.22 -44.08
N LEU A 17 -18.69 -25.15 -42.76
CA LEU A 17 -19.01 -26.27 -41.88
C LEU A 17 -20.28 -25.94 -41.11
N LYS A 18 -21.33 -26.77 -41.25
CA LYS A 18 -22.55 -26.66 -40.45
C LYS A 18 -22.22 -27.02 -39.00
N HIS A 19 -22.56 -26.16 -38.05
CA HIS A 19 -22.24 -26.28 -36.63
C HIS A 19 -22.57 -27.69 -36.09
N VAL A 20 -21.54 -28.42 -35.69
CA VAL A 20 -21.66 -29.40 -34.60
C VAL A 20 -21.31 -28.59 -33.36
N GLU A 21 -22.29 -28.37 -32.51
CA GLU A 21 -22.12 -27.64 -31.25
C GLU A 21 -21.02 -28.35 -30.43
N PRO A 22 -19.94 -27.66 -30.04
CA PRO A 22 -19.16 -28.14 -28.93
C PRO A 22 -20.04 -27.96 -27.68
N GLU A 23 -20.37 -29.08 -27.05
CA GLU A 23 -20.85 -29.11 -25.65
C GLU A 23 -20.06 -28.05 -24.85
N PRO A 24 -20.74 -27.21 -24.05
CA PRO A 24 -20.04 -26.22 -23.25
C PRO A 24 -19.07 -26.97 -22.35
N GLU A 25 -17.78 -26.81 -22.60
CA GLU A 25 -16.76 -27.13 -21.61
C GLU A 25 -17.19 -26.33 -20.37
N GLU A 26 -17.69 -27.02 -19.35
CA GLU A 26 -17.90 -26.47 -18.02
C GLU A 26 -16.58 -25.81 -17.65
N GLU A 27 -16.53 -24.48 -17.74
CA GLU A 27 -15.43 -23.72 -17.19
C GLU A 27 -15.41 -24.09 -15.71
N ILE A 28 -14.44 -24.94 -15.36
CA ILE A 28 -14.01 -25.19 -14.00
C ILE A 28 -13.46 -23.85 -13.54
N ILE A 29 -14.36 -23.00 -13.06
CA ILE A 29 -14.07 -21.89 -12.17
C ILE A 29 -13.64 -22.61 -10.89
N ALA A 30 -12.41 -23.11 -10.90
CA ALA A 30 -11.76 -23.50 -9.67
C ALA A 30 -11.94 -22.29 -8.75
N GLU A 31 -12.54 -22.56 -7.61
CA GLU A 31 -12.48 -21.72 -6.44
C GLU A 31 -10.98 -21.51 -6.11
N ASP A 32 -10.28 -20.71 -6.91
CA ASP A 32 -9.04 -20.04 -6.52
C ASP A 32 -9.47 -18.98 -5.51
N TYR A 33 -9.90 -19.45 -4.35
CA TYR A 33 -9.89 -18.67 -3.14
C TYR A 33 -8.45 -18.18 -2.99
N ASP A 34 -8.28 -16.87 -3.02
CA ASP A 34 -7.06 -16.12 -2.69
C ASP A 34 -6.59 -16.41 -1.24
N ASP A 35 -6.27 -17.67 -0.91
CA ASP A 35 -5.67 -18.09 0.37
C ASP A 35 -4.15 -18.29 0.22
N ALA A 36 -3.54 -17.63 -0.77
CA ALA A 36 -2.09 -17.63 -1.01
C ALA A 36 -1.30 -16.76 -0.01
N HIS A 37 -1.95 -16.28 1.06
CA HIS A 37 -1.30 -15.41 2.04
C HIS A 37 -0.71 -16.20 3.21
N VAL A 38 -1.26 -17.39 3.52
CA VAL A 38 -0.87 -18.19 4.69
C VAL A 38 -0.24 -19.52 4.26
N ASP A 39 1.06 -19.65 4.49
CA ASP A 39 1.80 -20.88 4.18
C ASP A 39 1.60 -21.93 5.28
N TYR A 40 0.46 -22.61 5.30
CA TYR A 40 0.14 -23.64 6.30
C TYR A 40 1.17 -24.79 6.31
N GLU A 41 1.69 -25.19 5.15
CA GLU A 41 2.73 -26.22 5.06
C GLU A 41 4.06 -25.75 5.66
N ALA A 42 4.48 -24.51 5.39
CA ALA A 42 5.71 -23.96 5.95
C ALA A 42 5.60 -23.79 7.47
N SER A 43 4.42 -23.40 7.96
CA SER A 43 4.12 -23.29 9.39
C SER A 43 4.29 -24.64 10.10
N ARG A 44 3.79 -25.72 9.50
CA ARG A 44 3.94 -27.10 10.01
C ARG A 44 5.38 -27.60 9.94
N LEU A 45 6.09 -27.29 8.88
CA LEU A 45 7.48 -27.74 8.67
C LEU A 45 8.45 -27.04 9.63
N GLU A 46 8.21 -25.78 9.95
CA GLU A 46 9.02 -24.98 10.88
C GLU A 46 8.71 -25.28 12.36
N GLY A 47 7.77 -26.21 12.62
CA GLY A 47 7.38 -26.60 13.97
C GLY A 47 6.68 -25.48 14.74
N LEU A 48 6.07 -24.52 14.04
CA LEU A 48 5.28 -23.48 14.68
C LEU A 48 4.07 -24.13 15.33
N MET A 49 3.94 -23.94 16.63
CA MET A 49 2.78 -24.39 17.37
C MET A 49 1.61 -23.44 17.05
N PRO A 50 0.39 -23.94 16.78
CA PRO A 50 -0.80 -23.09 16.79
C PRO A 50 -0.80 -22.28 18.09
N PRO A 51 -1.05 -20.96 18.06
CA PRO A 51 -1.75 -20.22 17.01
C PRO A 51 -0.85 -19.38 16.07
N TRP A 52 0.43 -19.74 15.88
CA TRP A 52 1.35 -19.01 15.01
C TRP A 52 1.40 -19.56 13.58
N TYR A 53 1.34 -18.65 12.61
CA TYR A 53 1.36 -18.96 11.18
C TYR A 53 2.44 -18.12 10.48
N LYS A 54 3.05 -18.71 9.46
CA LYS A 54 3.96 -18.02 8.55
C LYS A 54 3.18 -17.48 7.37
N VAL A 55 3.37 -16.20 7.11
CA VAL A 55 2.56 -15.40 6.20
C VAL A 55 3.49 -14.60 5.29
N ILE A 56 3.25 -14.58 3.98
CA ILE A 56 4.10 -13.84 3.03
C ILE A 56 3.52 -12.45 2.79
N ASP A 57 4.25 -11.38 3.09
CA ASP A 57 3.77 -10.03 2.79
C ASP A 57 3.74 -9.78 1.27
N PRO A 58 2.59 -9.48 0.63
CA PRO A 58 2.49 -9.27 -0.81
C PRO A 58 3.30 -8.07 -1.29
N THR A 59 3.59 -7.10 -0.41
CA THR A 59 4.32 -5.89 -0.78
C THR A 59 5.80 -6.12 -0.95
N CYS A 60 6.39 -7.07 -0.22
CA CYS A 60 7.83 -7.32 -0.22
C CYS A 60 8.23 -8.78 -0.43
N GLY A 61 7.28 -9.71 -0.46
CA GLY A 61 7.52 -11.16 -0.60
C GLY A 61 8.26 -11.79 0.57
N LEU A 62 8.46 -11.04 1.67
CA LEU A 62 9.17 -11.53 2.85
C LEU A 62 8.20 -12.23 3.81
N PRO A 63 8.60 -13.35 4.42
CA PRO A 63 7.80 -14.00 5.43
C PRO A 63 7.78 -13.18 6.72
N TYR A 64 6.60 -13.12 7.33
CA TYR A 64 6.39 -12.68 8.69
C TYR A 64 5.53 -13.71 9.43
N TYR A 65 5.55 -13.66 10.75
CA TYR A 65 4.85 -14.59 11.62
C TYR A 65 3.67 -13.86 12.25
N TRP A 66 2.47 -14.42 12.12
CA TRP A 66 1.24 -13.87 12.67
C TRP A 66 0.59 -14.85 13.63
N ASN A 67 0.20 -14.33 14.79
CA ASN A 67 -0.59 -15.05 15.77
C ASN A 67 -2.07 -14.74 15.56
N VAL A 68 -2.86 -15.73 15.15
CA VAL A 68 -4.28 -15.54 14.79
C VAL A 68 -5.16 -15.24 16.01
N GLU A 69 -4.81 -15.75 17.20
CA GLU A 69 -5.60 -15.53 18.41
C GLU A 69 -5.41 -14.13 19.02
N THR A 70 -4.17 -13.65 19.03
CA THR A 70 -3.79 -12.40 19.70
C THR A 70 -3.58 -11.24 18.74
N ASP A 71 -3.67 -11.49 17.43
CA ASP A 71 -3.44 -10.51 16.38
C ASP A 71 -2.02 -9.91 16.41
N LEU A 72 -1.05 -10.61 17.02
CA LEU A 72 0.34 -10.17 17.15
C LEU A 72 1.18 -10.59 15.95
N VAL A 73 2.18 -9.78 15.58
CA VAL A 73 3.06 -10.02 14.43
C VAL A 73 4.54 -9.96 14.82
N SER A 74 5.38 -10.77 14.19
CA SER A 74 6.83 -10.74 14.31
C SER A 74 7.50 -10.96 12.95
N TRP A 75 8.66 -10.35 12.73
CA TRP A 75 9.48 -10.56 11.52
C TRP A 75 10.34 -11.83 11.60
N LEU A 76 10.55 -12.36 12.81
CA LEU A 76 11.31 -13.58 13.06
C LEU A 76 10.40 -14.64 13.67
N SER A 77 10.80 -15.90 13.55
CA SER A 77 10.09 -17.02 14.17
C SER A 77 9.87 -16.74 15.67
N PRO A 78 8.70 -17.02 16.26
CA PRO A 78 8.47 -16.86 17.69
C PRO A 78 9.45 -17.66 18.57
N ASN A 79 10.07 -18.70 18.00
CA ASN A 79 11.08 -19.51 18.68
C ASN A 79 12.50 -18.91 18.61
N ASP A 80 12.70 -17.85 17.83
CA ASP A 80 13.99 -17.16 17.72
C ASP A 80 14.21 -16.25 18.94
N PRO A 81 15.38 -16.29 19.61
CA PRO A 81 15.68 -15.44 20.77
C PRO A 81 15.61 -13.93 20.46
N ASN A 82 15.76 -13.52 19.20
CA ASN A 82 15.68 -12.11 18.80
C ASN A 82 14.29 -11.70 18.29
N SER A 83 13.28 -12.59 18.41
CA SER A 83 11.93 -12.31 17.94
C SER A 83 11.27 -11.21 18.75
N VAL A 84 10.91 -10.11 18.08
CA VAL A 84 10.19 -8.99 18.69
C VAL A 84 8.74 -9.03 18.26
N ILE A 85 7.89 -9.52 19.17
CA ILE A 85 6.46 -9.62 18.94
C ILE A 85 5.79 -8.26 19.20
N THR A 86 5.10 -7.73 18.19
CA THR A 86 4.47 -6.40 18.25
C THR A 86 3.03 -6.42 17.76
N LYS A 87 2.28 -5.33 18.04
CA LYS A 87 0.98 -5.11 17.41
C LYS A 87 1.20 -4.70 15.94
N PRO A 88 0.33 -5.14 15.02
CA PRO A 88 0.47 -4.80 13.61
C PRO A 88 0.38 -3.28 13.40
N ALA A 89 1.20 -2.76 12.50
CA ALA A 89 1.33 -1.33 12.24
C ALA A 89 -0.01 -0.63 11.91
N LYS A 90 -0.96 -1.37 11.31
CA LYS A 90 -2.32 -0.89 11.01
C LYS A 90 -3.08 -0.40 12.26
N ARG A 91 -2.77 -0.95 13.45
CA ARG A 91 -3.41 -0.57 14.73
C ARG A 91 -2.73 0.60 15.44
N LEU A 92 -1.47 0.92 15.10
CA LEU A 92 -0.69 1.97 15.79
C LEU A 92 -1.07 3.41 15.37
N LYS A 93 -1.81 3.57 14.27
CA LYS A 93 -2.13 4.87 13.68
C LYS A 93 -3.21 5.68 14.43
N GLY A 94 -3.63 5.22 15.61
CA GLY A 94 -4.83 5.68 16.30
C GLY A 94 -4.64 6.43 17.62
N ASN A 95 -3.43 6.79 18.05
CA ASN A 95 -3.28 7.54 19.32
C ASN A 95 -2.56 8.90 19.13
N PRO A 96 -3.30 9.98 18.79
CA PRO A 96 -2.76 11.34 18.74
C PRO A 96 -2.59 12.00 20.12
N GLY A 97 -2.76 11.26 21.22
CA GLY A 97 -3.01 11.84 22.55
C GLY A 97 -1.81 12.17 23.44
N ARG A 98 -0.61 12.50 22.94
CA ARG A 98 0.48 12.95 23.84
C ARG A 98 1.36 14.03 23.21
N LYS A 99 1.37 15.20 23.88
CA LYS A 99 2.37 16.30 23.86
C LYS A 99 2.09 17.53 22.99
N ASP A 100 0.95 18.17 23.19
CA ASP A 100 0.89 19.64 23.02
C ASP A 100 1.36 20.40 24.27
N GLU A 101 1.63 19.73 25.41
CA GLU A 101 1.78 20.40 26.71
C GLU A 101 3.13 20.21 27.45
N GLU A 102 4.12 19.53 26.88
CA GLU A 102 5.45 19.45 27.51
C GLU A 102 6.54 19.52 26.43
N LEU A 103 6.79 20.75 25.96
CA LEU A 103 7.93 21.04 25.09
C LEU A 103 9.19 20.80 25.91
N ASP A 104 10.07 19.94 25.40
CA ASP A 104 11.39 19.74 26.00
C ASP A 104 12.06 21.12 26.09
N PRO A 105 12.52 21.55 27.28
CA PRO A 105 13.32 22.74 27.43
C PRO A 105 14.63 22.72 26.64
N MET A 106 14.93 21.70 25.84
CA MET A 106 16.06 21.68 24.91
C MET A 106 15.63 21.53 23.43
N ASP A 107 14.33 21.50 23.13
CA ASP A 107 13.84 21.48 21.74
C ASP A 107 14.02 22.87 21.10
N PRO A 108 14.62 23.01 19.91
CA PRO A 108 14.68 24.27 19.20
C PRO A 108 13.31 24.92 19.01
N SER A 109 12.23 24.15 18.88
CA SER A 109 10.85 24.64 18.79
C SER A 109 10.31 25.23 20.12
N ALA A 110 11.01 24.99 21.24
CA ALA A 110 10.72 25.57 22.55
C ALA A 110 11.34 26.97 22.73
N TYR A 111 12.46 27.26 22.05
CA TYR A 111 13.18 28.55 22.16
C TYR A 111 13.26 29.37 20.88
N SER A 112 12.79 28.85 19.74
CA SER A 112 12.82 29.55 18.45
C SER A 112 11.42 29.66 17.83
N ASP A 113 11.28 30.53 16.82
CA ASP A 113 10.06 30.68 16.02
C ASP A 113 9.91 29.58 14.95
N ALA A 114 10.54 28.42 15.18
CA ALA A 114 10.39 27.26 14.32
C ALA A 114 8.92 26.80 14.36
N PRO A 115 8.23 26.72 13.20
CA PRO A 115 6.85 26.32 13.17
C PRO A 115 6.68 24.88 13.66
N ARG A 116 5.82 24.71 14.66
CA ARG A 116 5.41 23.40 15.17
C ARG A 116 4.40 22.78 14.20
N GLY A 117 4.60 21.51 13.84
CA GLY A 117 3.71 20.84 12.90
C GLY A 117 4.18 19.47 12.45
N SER A 118 3.25 18.72 11.88
CA SER A 118 3.59 17.51 11.11
C SER A 118 4.27 17.89 9.80
N TRP A 119 4.86 16.91 9.11
CA TRP A 119 5.43 17.12 7.77
C TRP A 119 4.46 17.80 6.78
N SER A 120 3.15 17.62 6.96
CA SER A 120 2.13 18.26 6.11
C SER A 120 1.76 19.69 6.52
N THR A 121 2.26 20.19 7.65
CA THR A 121 1.97 21.53 8.14
C THR A 121 2.64 22.56 7.22
N GLY A 122 1.85 23.45 6.62
CA GLY A 122 2.30 24.41 5.61
C GLY A 122 1.97 24.04 4.15
N LEU A 123 1.41 22.85 3.89
CA LEU A 123 0.86 22.52 2.57
C LEU A 123 -0.60 23.03 2.44
N PRO A 124 -0.97 23.68 1.32
CA PRO A 124 -2.32 24.22 1.13
C PRO A 124 -3.40 23.13 1.13
N LYS A 125 -3.10 21.91 0.66
CA LYS A 125 -3.95 20.72 0.86
C LYS A 125 -3.15 19.56 1.47
N ARG A 126 -3.71 18.93 2.50
CA ARG A 126 -3.15 17.78 3.23
C ARG A 126 -2.77 16.56 2.36
N ASN A 127 -3.33 16.44 1.14
CA ASN A 127 -3.04 15.37 0.19
C ASN A 127 -2.18 15.81 -1.01
N GLU A 128 -1.88 17.10 -1.15
CA GLU A 128 -1.13 17.66 -2.29
C GLU A 128 0.29 17.11 -2.35
N ALA A 129 0.91 16.87 -1.19
CA ALA A 129 2.22 16.23 -1.08
C ALA A 129 2.24 14.80 -1.64
N LYS A 130 1.11 14.09 -1.65
CA LYS A 130 1.02 12.75 -2.27
C LYS A 130 0.77 12.81 -3.76
N THR A 131 0.10 13.86 -4.24
CA THR A 131 -0.27 13.98 -5.65
C THR A 131 0.71 14.80 -6.47
N GLY A 132 1.64 15.56 -5.86
CA GLY A 132 2.77 16.23 -6.54
C GLY A 132 2.40 17.12 -7.74
N ALA A 133 1.11 17.34 -7.96
CA ALA A 133 0.54 17.84 -9.20
C ALA A 133 -0.66 18.74 -8.88
N ASP A 134 -0.68 19.89 -9.52
CA ASP A 134 -1.77 20.85 -9.41
C ASP A 134 -3.05 20.25 -10.00
N THR A 135 -4.11 20.16 -9.18
CA THR A 135 -5.46 19.77 -9.65
C THR A 135 -6.07 20.78 -10.64
N THR A 136 -5.43 21.94 -10.81
CA THR A 136 -5.91 23.05 -11.66
C THR A 136 -5.50 22.90 -13.12
N ALA A 137 -4.49 22.08 -13.44
CA ALA A 137 -4.03 21.87 -14.80
C ALA A 137 -4.68 20.62 -15.41
N ALA A 138 -5.48 20.80 -16.47
CA ALA A 138 -5.91 19.68 -17.30
C ALA A 138 -4.73 19.20 -18.14
N GLY A 139 -4.09 18.09 -17.73
CA GLY A 139 -2.96 17.52 -18.47
C GLY A 139 -2.28 16.34 -17.74
N PRO A 140 -1.31 15.68 -18.40
CA PRO A 140 -0.54 14.59 -17.79
C PRO A 140 0.09 15.02 -16.46
N LEU A 141 -0.02 14.15 -15.45
CA LEU A 141 0.25 14.43 -14.04
C LEU A 141 1.70 14.86 -13.73
N PHE A 142 2.63 14.63 -14.66
CA PHE A 142 4.05 14.96 -14.54
C PHE A 142 4.44 15.96 -15.64
N GLN A 143 4.48 17.24 -15.32
CA GLN A 143 5.09 18.24 -16.18
C GLN A 143 6.21 18.92 -15.41
N GLN A 144 7.41 18.96 -16.01
CA GLN A 144 8.55 19.66 -15.43
C GLN A 144 8.25 21.17 -15.44
N ARG A 145 7.92 21.70 -14.25
CA ARG A 145 7.60 23.10 -14.10
C ARG A 145 8.86 23.94 -13.89
N PRO A 146 8.97 25.11 -14.53
CA PRO A 146 10.00 26.08 -14.19
C PRO A 146 9.85 26.53 -12.73
N TYR A 147 10.96 26.68 -12.01
CA TYR A 147 10.95 27.21 -10.65
C TYR A 147 10.33 28.61 -10.61
N PRO A 148 9.61 28.97 -9.53
CA PRO A 148 9.08 30.31 -9.35
C PRO A 148 10.22 31.34 -9.34
N SER A 149 9.96 32.53 -9.87
CA SER A 149 10.93 33.61 -9.84
C SER A 149 11.20 34.07 -8.40
N PRO A 150 12.41 34.57 -8.07
CA PRO A 150 12.73 35.02 -6.72
C PRO A 150 11.71 35.99 -6.12
N GLY A 151 11.14 36.90 -6.93
CA GLY A 151 10.11 37.84 -6.47
C GLY A 151 8.77 37.17 -6.13
N ALA A 152 8.40 36.08 -6.80
CA ALA A 152 7.19 35.32 -6.47
C ALA A 152 7.34 34.59 -5.13
N VAL A 153 8.53 34.04 -4.85
CA VAL A 153 8.84 33.40 -3.56
C VAL A 153 8.78 34.42 -2.42
N LEU A 154 9.37 35.60 -2.60
CA LEU A 154 9.34 36.67 -1.59
C LEU A 154 7.91 37.11 -1.26
N ARG A 155 7.04 37.21 -2.27
CA ARG A 155 5.63 37.58 -2.09
C ARG A 155 4.85 36.51 -1.32
N ALA A 156 5.01 35.24 -1.69
CA ALA A 156 4.35 34.12 -1.02
C ALA A 156 4.74 34.04 0.47
N ASN A 157 6.02 34.25 0.81
CA ASN A 157 6.47 34.26 2.19
C ASN A 157 5.90 35.45 2.99
N ALA A 158 5.79 36.63 2.38
CA ALA A 158 5.20 37.82 3.01
C ALA A 158 3.68 37.70 3.21
N GLU A 159 2.99 36.97 2.34
CA GLU A 159 1.57 36.66 2.52
C GLU A 159 1.35 35.61 3.63
N ALA A 160 2.21 34.58 3.69
CA ALA A 160 2.16 33.56 4.74
C ALA A 160 2.42 34.13 6.14
N SER A 161 3.26 35.16 6.27
CA SER A 161 3.50 35.82 7.55
C SER A 161 2.37 36.75 7.99
N ARG A 162 1.53 37.23 7.07
CA ARG A 162 0.40 38.14 7.36
C ARG A 162 -0.85 37.46 7.92
N GLY A 163 -0.98 36.15 7.76
CA GLY A 163 -2.13 35.39 8.25
C GLY A 163 -1.97 34.85 9.68
N LYS A 164 -0.96 35.33 10.41
CA LYS A 164 -0.54 34.79 11.71
C LYS A 164 -0.84 35.73 12.90
N ASP A 165 -1.62 36.77 12.67
CA ASP A 165 -2.12 37.73 13.67
C ASP A 165 -3.57 37.46 14.07
#